data_AF-A0A9X2L063-F1
#
_entry.id   AF-A0A9X2L063-F1
#
_cell.length_a   1.000
_cell.length_b   1.000
_cell.length_c   1.000
_cell.angle_alpha   90.00
_cell.angle_beta   90.00
_cell.angle_gamma   90.00
#
_symmetry.space_group_name_H-M   'P 1'
#
loop_
_entity.id
_entity.type
_entity.pdbx_description
1 polymer ?
#
loop_
_entity_poly.entity_id
_entity_poly.type
_entity_poly.pdbx_seq_one_letter_code
_entity_poly.pdbx_strand_id
1 'polypeptide(L)'
;MKTFITFSVLFILISGNMAAQTNNDTEKALTIYDVDGFVNSDENGLFHYIISLKSKDSLFTSDGYKFIIDNRLGFDKYADLKGIGEEVSLDSVKYLDISELSKFTNCELHNFLSLQTKIFVIFKPKDKAQFYKYPIIYTGTQKNIEMLKN
;
A
#
# COMPACT_ATOMS: atom_id res chain seq x y z
N MET A 1 -62.42 9.08 -47.19
CA MET A 1 -61.26 9.13 -48.09
C MET A 1 -60.22 10.06 -47.49
N LYS A 2 -59.15 9.50 -46.92
CA LYS A 2 -57.80 10.06 -46.72
C LYS A 2 -57.02 9.06 -45.87
N THR A 3 -56.34 8.18 -46.59
CA THR A 3 -55.40 7.18 -46.13
C THR A 3 -54.21 7.90 -45.48
N PHE A 4 -53.95 7.66 -44.20
CA PHE A 4 -52.69 8.07 -43.58
C PHE A 4 -51.77 6.86 -43.50
N ILE A 5 -50.68 6.97 -44.26
CA ILE A 5 -49.63 5.99 -44.42
C ILE A 5 -48.79 6.01 -43.15
N THR A 6 -48.68 4.84 -42.52
CA THR A 6 -47.76 4.51 -41.43
C THR A 6 -46.30 4.67 -41.87
N PHE A 7 -45.55 5.55 -41.20
CA PHE A 7 -44.10 5.52 -41.24
C PHE A 7 -43.57 4.93 -39.93
N SER A 8 -43.23 3.64 -39.97
CA SER A 8 -42.37 3.00 -38.98
C SER A 8 -40.98 3.61 -39.06
N VAL A 9 -40.56 4.34 -38.04
CA VAL A 9 -39.14 4.64 -37.82
C VAL A 9 -38.65 3.75 -36.69
N LEU A 10 -38.05 2.64 -37.11
CA LEU A 10 -37.33 1.68 -36.30
C LEU A 10 -36.05 2.35 -35.79
N PHE A 11 -36.07 2.91 -34.58
CA PHE A 11 -34.85 3.36 -33.89
C PHE A 11 -34.19 2.14 -33.24
N ILE A 12 -33.26 1.54 -33.97
CA ILE A 12 -32.29 0.58 -33.45
C ILE A 12 -31.33 1.38 -32.57
N LEU A 13 -31.60 1.43 -31.26
CA LEU A 13 -30.58 1.80 -30.28
C LEU A 13 -29.58 0.65 -30.24
N ILE A 14 -28.51 0.84 -31.03
CA ILE A 14 -27.31 0.03 -31.02
C ILE A 14 -26.87 -0.07 -29.57
N SER A 15 -26.97 -1.29 -29.06
CA SER A 15 -26.32 -1.77 -27.86
C SER A 15 -24.84 -1.45 -27.95
N GLY A 16 -24.48 -0.29 -27.39
CA GLY A 16 -23.13 -0.02 -26.95
C GLY A 16 -22.83 -1.03 -25.87
N ASN A 17 -22.34 -2.21 -26.30
CA ASN A 17 -21.46 -3.04 -25.51
C ASN A 17 -20.24 -2.16 -25.18
N MET A 18 -20.39 -1.26 -24.21
CA MET A 18 -19.30 -0.94 -23.31
C MET A 18 -19.09 -2.24 -22.55
N ALA A 19 -18.40 -3.18 -23.19
CA ALA A 19 -17.51 -4.04 -22.48
C ALA A 19 -16.59 -3.06 -21.75
N ALA A 20 -16.95 -2.76 -20.50
CA ALA A 20 -15.98 -2.35 -19.52
C ALA A 20 -14.90 -3.41 -19.65
N GLN A 21 -13.83 -3.04 -20.35
CA GLN A 21 -12.61 -3.78 -20.37
C GLN A 21 -12.12 -3.66 -18.93
N THR A 22 -12.67 -4.52 -18.07
CA THR A 22 -12.10 -4.88 -16.79
C THR A 22 -10.76 -5.46 -17.18
N ASN A 23 -9.76 -4.58 -17.22
CA ASN A 23 -8.38 -4.99 -17.12
C ASN A 23 -8.32 -5.74 -15.78
N ASN A 24 -8.56 -7.05 -15.85
CA ASN A 24 -8.20 -8.02 -14.84
C ASN A 24 -6.67 -8.13 -14.82
N ASP A 25 -5.98 -6.99 -14.72
CA ASP A 25 -4.74 -6.96 -13.99
C ASP A 25 -5.19 -7.17 -12.55
N THR A 26 -5.14 -8.42 -12.10
CA THR A 26 -5.10 -8.77 -10.69
C THR A 26 -4.27 -7.70 -10.01
N GLU A 27 -4.94 -6.87 -9.20
CA GLU A 27 -4.37 -5.79 -8.43
C GLU A 27 -3.14 -6.32 -7.69
N LYS A 28 -1.95 -6.13 -8.29
CA LYS A 28 -0.73 -6.80 -7.86
C LYS A 28 -0.35 -6.18 -6.53
N ALA A 29 -0.46 -6.97 -5.46
CA ALA A 29 -0.03 -6.52 -4.15
C ALA A 29 1.46 -6.16 -4.18
N LEU A 30 1.79 -4.96 -3.71
CA LEU A 30 3.17 -4.57 -3.47
C LEU A 30 3.67 -5.30 -2.23
N THR A 31 4.78 -6.02 -2.35
CA THR A 31 5.44 -6.62 -1.18
C THR A 31 6.80 -5.97 -1.01
N ILE A 32 7.04 -5.38 0.16
CA ILE A 32 8.31 -4.72 0.52
C ILE A 32 9.08 -5.65 1.45
N TYR A 33 10.37 -5.82 1.22
CA TYR A 33 11.26 -6.51 2.13
C TYR A 33 12.09 -5.49 2.92
N ASP A 34 12.04 -5.62 4.25
CA ASP A 34 12.81 -4.82 5.20
C ASP A 34 13.61 -5.73 6.13
N VAL A 35 14.93 -5.64 6.03
CA VAL A 35 15.84 -6.40 6.88
C VAL A 35 15.81 -5.92 8.34
N ASP A 36 15.57 -4.63 8.56
CA ASP A 36 15.64 -3.97 9.87
C ASP A 36 14.25 -3.49 10.34
N GLY A 37 13.19 -4.13 9.84
CA GLY A 37 11.81 -3.75 10.09
C GLY A 37 11.49 -3.62 11.58
N PHE A 38 10.97 -2.44 11.94
CA PHE A 38 10.62 -2.10 13.30
C PHE A 38 9.18 -1.62 13.40
N VAL A 39 8.45 -2.19 14.37
CA VAL A 39 7.04 -1.93 14.62
C VAL A 39 6.88 -1.38 16.02
N ASN A 40 6.16 -0.27 16.14
CA ASN A 40 5.72 0.29 17.41
C ASN A 40 4.22 0.07 17.59
N SER A 41 3.76 -0.07 18.83
CA SER A 41 2.34 0.00 19.16
C SER A 41 2.02 1.35 19.78
N ASP A 42 0.85 1.91 19.48
CA ASP A 42 0.30 2.99 20.29
C ASP A 42 -0.47 2.47 21.51
N GLU A 43 -1.02 3.39 22.30
CA GLU A 43 -1.79 3.11 23.52
C GLU A 43 -3.05 2.28 23.29
N ASN A 44 -3.58 2.27 22.05
CA ASN A 44 -4.77 1.53 21.68
C ASN A 44 -4.45 0.12 21.12
N GLY A 45 -3.17 -0.21 20.94
CA GLY A 45 -2.74 -1.48 20.36
C GLY A 45 -2.63 -1.47 18.84
N LEU A 46 -2.76 -0.30 18.19
CA LEU A 46 -2.53 -0.19 16.75
C LEU A 46 -1.03 -0.17 16.46
N PHE A 47 -0.62 -0.99 15.51
CA PHE A 47 0.78 -1.11 15.13
C PHE A 47 1.15 -0.12 14.03
N HIS A 48 2.21 0.65 14.27
CA HIS A 48 2.80 1.63 13.37
C HIS A 48 4.13 1.10 12.83
N TYR A 49 4.33 1.24 11.54
CA TYR A 49 5.54 0.85 10.83
C TYR A 49 6.04 2.05 10.01
N ILE A 50 7.35 2.30 10.02
CA ILE A 50 7.94 3.44 9.33
C ILE A 50 9.13 2.98 8.50
N ILE A 51 9.09 3.29 7.21
CA ILE A 51 10.27 3.21 6.35
C ILE A 51 10.96 4.57 6.39
N SER A 52 12.20 4.61 6.83
CA SER A 52 13.03 5.83 6.83
C SER A 52 14.09 5.75 5.75
N LEU A 53 14.00 6.63 4.76
CA LEU A 53 14.98 6.74 3.68
C LEU A 53 15.79 8.03 3.84
N LYS A 54 17.07 8.01 3.47
CA LYS A 54 17.90 9.21 3.44
C LYS A 54 17.25 10.24 2.51
N SER A 55 17.11 11.49 2.99
CA SER A 55 16.50 12.52 2.15
C SER A 55 17.45 12.92 1.02
N LYS A 56 16.86 13.20 -0.15
CA LYS A 56 17.57 13.83 -1.28
C LYS A 56 17.65 15.35 -1.11
N ASP A 57 16.84 15.91 -0.22
CA ASP A 57 16.87 17.32 0.13
C ASP A 57 17.86 17.53 1.28
N SER A 58 18.86 18.39 1.08
CA SER A 58 19.93 18.64 2.04
C SER A 58 19.48 19.27 3.35
N LEU A 59 18.26 19.82 3.41
CA LEU A 59 17.70 20.40 4.63
C LEU A 59 17.17 19.34 5.61
N PHE A 60 17.08 18.08 5.18
CA PHE A 60 16.49 17.00 5.95
C PHE A 60 17.42 15.80 6.01
N THR A 61 17.46 15.13 7.16
CA THR A 61 18.28 13.91 7.33
C THR A 61 17.60 12.70 6.68
N SER A 62 16.29 12.58 6.86
CA SER A 62 15.49 11.49 6.31
C SER A 62 14.07 11.89 5.94
N ASP A 63 13.51 11.14 5.00
CA ASP A 63 12.10 11.10 4.65
C ASP A 63 11.49 9.83 5.26
N GLY A 64 10.47 9.99 6.10
CA GLY A 64 9.75 8.90 6.75
C GLY A 64 8.42 8.61 6.05
N TYR A 65 8.20 7.36 5.66
CA TYR A 65 6.97 6.88 5.05
C TYR A 65 6.23 6.04 6.10
N LYS A 66 5.05 6.50 6.49
CA LYS A 66 4.30 5.95 7.62
C LYS A 66 3.28 4.95 7.13
N PHE A 67 3.17 3.88 7.89
CA PHE A 67 2.22 2.81 7.69
C PHE A 67 1.60 2.39 9.01
N ILE A 68 0.41 1.82 8.93
CA ILE A 68 -0.17 1.03 10.02
C ILE A 68 -0.22 -0.42 9.57
N ILE A 69 0.06 -1.36 10.48
CA ILE A 69 -0.20 -2.77 10.24
C ILE A 69 -1.67 -3.02 10.59
N ASP A 70 -2.45 -3.52 9.63
CA ASP A 70 -3.88 -3.71 9.85
C ASP A 70 -4.12 -4.91 10.75
N ASN A 71 -4.26 -4.64 12.05
CA ASN A 71 -4.50 -5.63 13.09
C ASN A 71 -5.91 -5.52 13.69
N ARG A 72 -6.84 -4.85 13.02
CA ARG A 72 -8.20 -4.65 13.50
C ARG A 72 -9.01 -5.95 13.43
N LEU A 73 -9.55 -6.37 14.56
CA LEU A 73 -10.54 -7.45 14.68
C LEU A 73 -11.98 -6.91 14.80
N GLY A 74 -12.13 -5.62 15.11
CA GLY A 74 -13.39 -4.92 15.29
C GLY A 74 -13.15 -3.43 15.51
N PHE A 75 -14.16 -2.70 16.00
CA PHE A 75 -14.07 -1.25 16.16
C PHE A 75 -12.98 -0.82 17.17
N ASP A 76 -12.93 -1.51 18.33
CA ASP A 76 -11.97 -1.24 19.42
C ASP A 76 -11.19 -2.50 19.84
N LYS A 77 -11.01 -3.45 18.92
CA LYS A 77 -10.30 -4.71 19.19
C LYS A 77 -9.18 -4.90 18.19
N TYR A 78 -7.98 -5.09 18.71
CA TYR A 78 -6.76 -5.26 17.94
C TYR A 78 -6.13 -6.61 18.26
N ALA A 79 -5.65 -7.30 17.23
CA ALA A 79 -4.88 -8.53 17.37
C ALA A 79 -3.43 -8.21 17.68
N ASP A 80 -2.79 -9.09 18.45
CA ASP A 80 -1.34 -9.05 18.64
C ASP A 80 -0.59 -9.26 17.33
N LEU A 81 0.61 -8.69 17.23
CA LEU A 81 1.48 -8.82 16.06
C LEU A 81 1.77 -10.30 15.71
N LYS A 82 1.77 -11.19 16.70
CA LYS A 82 1.94 -12.63 16.50
C LYS A 82 0.78 -13.29 15.77
N GLY A 83 -0.44 -12.77 15.91
CA GLY A 83 -1.65 -13.34 15.34
C GLY A 83 -1.99 -12.85 13.91
N ILE A 84 -1.29 -11.83 13.43
CA ILE A 84 -1.58 -11.20 12.12
C ILE A 84 -0.50 -11.46 11.06
N GLY A 85 0.71 -11.86 11.49
CA GLY A 85 1.80 -12.17 10.57
C GLY A 85 1.66 -13.57 9.99
N GLU A 86 1.85 -13.68 8.68
CA GLU A 86 1.94 -14.96 7.98
C GLU A 86 3.42 -15.34 7.83
N GLU A 87 3.81 -16.53 8.31
CA GLU A 87 5.16 -17.05 8.08
C GLU A 87 5.40 -17.25 6.58
N VAL A 88 6.56 -16.81 6.09
CA VAL A 88 6.87 -16.83 4.66
C VAL A 88 8.33 -17.18 4.40
N SER A 89 8.57 -17.87 3.28
CA SER A 89 9.92 -18.00 2.72
C SER A 89 10.19 -16.86 1.72
N LEU A 90 11.34 -16.21 1.82
CA LEU A 90 11.71 -15.14 0.87
C LEU A 90 11.80 -15.66 -0.57
N ASP A 91 12.20 -16.92 -0.76
CA ASP A 91 12.31 -17.53 -2.08
C ASP A 91 10.94 -17.76 -2.75
N SER A 92 9.85 -17.76 -1.97
CA SER A 92 8.50 -18.03 -2.47
C SER A 92 7.69 -16.76 -2.77
N VAL A 93 8.24 -15.57 -2.52
CA VAL A 93 7.51 -14.30 -2.71
C VAL A 93 8.34 -13.31 -3.51
N LYS A 94 7.71 -12.70 -4.51
CA LYS A 94 8.29 -11.55 -5.20
C LYS A 94 8.17 -10.32 -4.30
N TYR A 95 9.30 -9.72 -3.96
CA TYR A 95 9.36 -8.51 -3.14
C TYR A 95 10.18 -7.41 -3.82
N LEU A 96 10.04 -6.20 -3.30
CA LEU A 96 10.87 -5.04 -3.57
C LEU A 96 11.67 -4.73 -2.32
N ASP A 97 12.99 -4.71 -2.42
CA ASP A 97 13.83 -4.33 -1.29
C ASP A 97 13.72 -2.83 -1.00
N ILE A 98 13.78 -2.42 0.27
CA ILE A 98 13.74 -0.99 0.65
C ILE A 98 14.80 -0.17 -0.07
N SER A 99 15.98 -0.73 -0.35
CA SER A 99 17.02 -0.05 -1.12
C SER A 99 16.55 0.35 -2.52
N GLU A 100 15.60 -0.37 -3.10
CA GLU A 100 14.99 0.00 -4.38
C GLU A 100 14.02 1.17 -4.26
N LEU A 101 13.36 1.33 -3.12
CA LEU A 101 12.50 2.49 -2.83
C LEU A 101 13.32 3.78 -2.78
N SER A 102 14.60 3.72 -2.41
CA SER A 102 15.50 4.89 -2.38
C SER A 102 15.77 5.50 -3.76
N LYS A 103 15.47 4.76 -4.85
CA LYS A 103 15.64 5.24 -6.23
C LYS A 103 14.64 6.35 -6.56
N PHE A 104 13.44 6.30 -6.00
CA PHE A 104 12.39 7.30 -6.19
C PHE A 104 12.74 8.64 -5.51
N THR A 105 12.25 9.76 -6.04
CA THR A 105 12.16 11.01 -5.27
C THR A 105 11.06 10.91 -4.20
N ASN A 106 11.04 11.85 -3.25
CA ASN A 106 10.02 11.83 -2.18
C ASN A 106 8.60 11.87 -2.75
N CYS A 107 8.33 12.81 -3.67
CA CYS A 107 7.01 12.93 -4.29
C CYS A 107 6.63 11.69 -5.12
N GLU A 108 7.58 11.12 -5.87
CA GLU A 108 7.33 9.91 -6.66
C GLU A 108 7.01 8.72 -5.76
N LEU A 109 7.76 8.54 -4.66
CA LEU A 109 7.52 7.44 -3.73
C LEU A 109 6.20 7.63 -2.98
N HIS A 110 5.88 8.84 -2.54
CA HIS A 110 4.59 9.17 -1.95
C HIS A 110 3.45 8.79 -2.90
N ASN A 111 3.51 9.23 -4.15
CA ASN A 111 2.50 8.94 -5.16
C ASN A 111 2.42 7.43 -5.41
N PHE A 112 3.56 6.77 -5.61
CA PHE A 112 3.63 5.32 -5.83
C PHE A 112 2.95 4.53 -4.70
N LEU A 113 3.25 4.85 -3.43
CA LEU A 113 2.66 4.18 -2.26
C LEU A 113 1.18 4.52 -2.08
N SER A 114 0.78 5.76 -2.32
CA SER A 114 -0.63 6.22 -2.19
C SER A 114 -1.58 5.55 -3.18
N LEU A 115 -1.06 5.10 -4.33
CA LEU A 115 -1.83 4.41 -5.35
C LEU A 115 -1.92 2.90 -5.13
N GLN A 116 -1.16 2.35 -4.16
CA GLN A 116 -1.26 0.93 -3.83
C GLN A 116 -2.45 0.69 -2.92
N THR A 117 -3.33 -0.20 -3.35
CA THR A 117 -4.49 -0.65 -2.57
C THR A 117 -4.15 -1.83 -1.65
N LYS A 118 -3.09 -2.58 -1.97
CA LYS A 118 -2.60 -3.71 -1.18
C LYS A 118 -1.08 -3.64 -1.05
N ILE A 119 -0.61 -3.40 0.16
CA ILE A 119 0.81 -3.40 0.49
C ILE A 119 1.06 -4.42 1.60
N PHE A 120 2.11 -5.21 1.43
CA PHE A 120 2.66 -6.10 2.46
C PHE A 120 4.09 -5.69 2.78
N VAL A 121 4.49 -5.90 4.03
CA VAL A 121 5.90 -5.83 4.44
C VAL A 121 6.34 -7.19 4.95
N ILE A 122 7.54 -7.61 4.54
CA ILE A 122 8.22 -8.78 5.06
C ILE A 122 9.42 -8.31 5.88
N PHE A 123 9.46 -8.72 7.14
CA PHE A 123 10.64 -8.55 7.99
C PHE A 123 10.75 -9.73 8.95
N LYS A 124 11.89 -9.83 9.64
CA LYS A 124 12.12 -10.85 10.67
C LYS A 124 11.97 -10.22 12.06
N PRO A 125 10.89 -10.50 12.79
CA PRO A 125 10.76 -10.04 14.18
C PRO A 125 11.92 -10.55 15.04
N LYS A 126 12.40 -9.73 15.97
CA LYS A 126 13.56 -10.06 16.82
C LYS A 126 13.39 -11.34 17.63
N ASP A 127 12.14 -11.72 17.94
CA ASP A 127 11.79 -12.90 18.72
C ASP A 127 11.53 -14.16 17.86
N LYS A 128 11.71 -14.08 16.53
CA LYS A 128 11.38 -15.17 15.61
C LYS A 128 12.56 -15.54 14.69
N ALA A 129 12.61 -16.83 14.32
CA ALA A 129 13.64 -17.34 13.42
C ALA A 129 13.30 -17.14 11.94
N GLN A 130 12.00 -17.15 11.58
CA GLN A 130 11.52 -17.01 10.21
C GLN A 130 11.07 -15.59 9.89
N PHE A 131 10.90 -15.32 8.59
CA PHE A 131 10.30 -14.09 8.08
C PHE A 131 8.78 -14.14 8.18
N TYR A 132 8.20 -12.97 8.44
CA TYR A 132 6.76 -12.81 8.53
C TYR A 132 6.30 -11.70 7.60
N LYS A 133 5.18 -11.95 6.92
CA LYS A 133 4.51 -11.03 6.02
C LYS A 133 3.32 -10.39 6.74
N TYR A 134 3.27 -9.06 6.71
CA TYR A 134 2.25 -8.27 7.41
C TYR A 134 1.53 -7.34 6.43
N PRO A 135 0.18 -7.26 6.48
CA PRO A 135 -0.55 -6.27 5.70
C PRO A 135 -0.32 -4.88 6.28
N ILE A 136 0.04 -3.92 5.43
CA ILE A 136 0.28 -2.53 5.82
C ILE A 136 -0.55 -1.56 4.99
N ILE A 137 -1.00 -0.49 5.64
CA ILE A 137 -1.75 0.60 5.01
C ILE A 137 -0.91 1.86 5.10
N TYR A 138 -0.63 2.46 3.95
CA TYR A 138 0.11 3.71 3.88
C TYR A 138 -0.73 4.88 4.42
N THR A 139 -0.17 5.66 5.35
CA THR A 139 -0.87 6.76 6.03
C THR A 139 -0.26 8.14 5.75
N GLY A 140 0.90 8.19 5.08
CA GLY A 140 1.48 9.42 4.57
C GLY A 140 2.99 9.52 4.72
N THR A 141 3.53 10.70 4.40
CA THR A 141 4.96 11.02 4.49
C THR A 141 5.20 12.09 5.55
N GLN A 142 6.32 11.98 6.26
CA GLN A 142 6.85 13.01 7.14
C GLN A 142 8.30 13.28 6.75
N LYS A 143 8.66 14.56 6.63
CA LYS A 143 10.06 14.96 6.55
C LYS A 143 10.63 15.15 7.94
N ASN A 144 11.82 14.61 8.20
CA ASN A 144 12.49 14.82 9.47
C ASN A 144 13.37 16.08 9.36
N ILE A 145 12.86 17.20 9.88
CA ILE A 145 13.61 18.46 9.92
C ILE A 145 14.78 18.25 10.87
N GLU A 146 15.99 18.52 10.39
CA GLU A 146 17.12 18.67 11.29
C GLU A 146 16.81 19.90 12.15
N MET A 147 16.40 19.70 13.41
CA MET A 147 16.41 20.82 14.36
C MET A 147 17.87 21.20 14.49
N LEU A 148 18.26 22.28 13.81
CA LEU A 148 19.57 22.91 13.92
C LEU A 148 19.94 22.90 15.41
N LYS A 149 21.00 22.16 15.75
CA LYS A 149 21.66 22.33 17.04
C LYS A 149 22.20 23.76 17.02
N ASN A 150 21.43 24.68 17.60
CA ASN A 150 21.92 26.01 17.96
C ASN A 150 23.01 25.87 19.02
#